data_AF-A0A5D8QHT5-F1
#
_entry.id   AF-A0A5D8QHT5-F1
#
_cell.length_a   1.000
_cell.length_b   1.000
_cell.length_c   1.000
_cell.angle_alpha   90.00
_cell.angle_beta   90.00
_cell.angle_gamma   90.00
#
_symmetry.space_group_name_H-M   'P 1'
#
loop_
_entity.id
_entity.type
_entity.pdbx_description
1 polymer ?
#
loop_
_entity_poly.entity_id
_entity_poly.type
_entity_poly.pdbx_seq_one_letter_code
_entity_poly.pdbx_strand_id
1 'polypeptide(L)' 'MDRFYDILEKHFGKIVGMILGLLFAVLVIAVGFWKTVFVLFCILLGYFFGKIIDNHEDLRSFLDRILPPGKM' A
#
# COMPACT_ATOMS: atom_id res chain seq x y z
N MET A 1 -20.46 14.00 22.07
CA MET A 1 -20.42 13.77 20.60
C MET A 1 -19.29 12.79 20.27
N ASP A 2 -19.06 11.80 21.13
CA ASP A 2 -17.76 11.08 21.19
C ASP A 2 -17.90 9.59 20.90
N ARG A 3 -19.11 9.01 21.09
CA ARG A 3 -19.38 7.59 20.84
C ARG A 3 -19.37 7.18 19.36
N PHE A 4 -19.53 8.13 18.44
CA PHE A 4 -19.46 7.81 17.02
C PHE A 4 -18.01 7.55 16.59
N TYR A 5 -17.03 8.27 17.13
CA TYR A 5 -15.62 8.09 16.77
C TYR A 5 -15.08 6.71 17.16
N ASP A 6 -15.41 6.18 18.34
CA ASP A 6 -14.98 4.83 18.78
C ASP A 6 -15.48 3.68 17.89
N ILE A 7 -16.71 3.79 17.36
CA ILE A 7 -17.31 2.76 16.50
C ILE A 7 -16.72 2.85 15.09
N LEU A 8 -16.47 4.07 14.63
CA LEU A 8 -15.79 4.34 13.37
C LEU A 8 -14.35 3.80 13.46
N GLU A 9 -13.59 4.07 14.52
CA GLU A 9 -12.20 3.62 14.68
C GLU A 9 -12.04 2.09 14.64
N LYS A 10 -13.01 1.35 15.22
CA LYS A 10 -12.93 -0.12 15.30
C LYS A 10 -13.20 -0.85 13.98
N HIS A 11 -13.90 -0.21 13.02
CA HIS A 11 -14.28 -0.83 11.74
C HIS A 11 -14.05 0.04 10.50
N PHE A 12 -13.46 1.23 10.64
CA PHE A 12 -13.20 2.16 9.54
C PHE A 12 -12.33 1.56 8.45
N GLY A 13 -11.34 0.75 8.80
CA GLY A 13 -10.50 0.09 7.80
C GLY A 13 -11.32 -0.72 6.79
N LYS A 14 -12.40 -1.38 7.23
CA LYS A 14 -13.27 -2.17 6.34
C LYS A 14 -14.14 -1.28 5.46
N ILE A 15 -14.76 -0.25 6.03
CA ILE A 15 -15.66 0.65 5.29
C ILE A 15 -14.87 1.50 4.29
N VAL A 16 -13.76 2.09 4.74
CA VAL A 16 -12.85 2.88 3.90
C VAL A 16 -12.25 2.01 2.79
N GLY A 17 -11.83 0.79 3.11
CA GLY A 17 -11.35 -0.16 2.11
C GLY A 17 -12.40 -0.53 1.07
N MET A 18 -13.66 -0.72 1.48
CA MET A 18 -14.77 -1.03 0.57
C MET A 18 -15.10 0.16 -0.35
N ILE A 19 -15.11 1.38 0.19
CA ILE A 19 -15.36 2.60 -0.58
C ILE A 19 -14.23 2.86 -1.57
N LEU A 20 -12.97 2.73 -1.12
CA LEU A 20 -11.79 2.84 -1.99
C LEU A 20 -11.78 1.79 -3.08
N GLY A 21 -12.08 0.53 -2.74
CA GLY A 21 -12.14 -0.57 -3.69
C GLY A 21 -13.24 -0.37 -4.74
N LEU A 22 -14.41 0.10 -4.32
CA LEU A 22 -15.51 0.42 -5.22
C LEU A 22 -15.14 1.56 -6.17
N LEU A 23 -14.56 2.65 -5.63
CA LEU A 23 -14.13 3.79 -6.43
C LEU A 23 -13.05 3.36 -7.44
N PHE A 24 -12.08 2.58 -7.00
CA PHE A 24 -11.05 2.03 -7.87
C PHE A 24 -11.65 1.16 -8.97
N ALA A 25 -12.56 0.24 -8.66
CA ALA A 25 -13.24 -0.61 -9.64
C ALA A 25 -14.03 0.21 -10.67
N VAL A 26 -14.73 1.27 -10.24
CA VAL A 26 -15.43 2.19 -11.16
C VAL A 26 -14.43 2.90 -12.09
N LEU A 27 -13.28 3.36 -11.58
CA LEU A 27 -12.23 3.94 -12.41
C LEU A 27 -11.64 2.94 -13.41
N VAL A 28 -11.42 1.68 -13.00
CA VAL A 28 -10.94 0.60 -13.88
C VAL A 28 -11.90 0.38 -15.05
N ILE A 29 -13.20 0.35 -14.77
CA ILE A 29 -14.24 0.12 -15.79
C ILE A 29 -14.37 1.35 -16.71
N ALA A 30 -14.32 2.57 -16.15
CA ALA A 30 -14.48 3.80 -16.93
C ALA A 30 -13.27 4.16 -17.80
N VAL A 31 -12.04 3.99 -17.28
CA VAL A 31 -10.78 4.34 -17.98
C VAL A 31 -10.22 3.16 -18.77
N GLY A 32 -10.60 1.94 -18.42
CA GLY A 32 -10.17 0.69 -19.05
C GLY A 32 -9.10 -0.05 -18.24
N PHE A 33 -9.19 -1.38 -18.22
CA PHE A 33 -8.38 -2.29 -17.39
C PHE A 33 -6.87 -1.99 -17.46
N TRP A 34 -6.33 -1.82 -18.66
CA TRP A 34 -4.90 -1.60 -18.90
C TRP A 34 -4.37 -0.29 -18.30
N LYS A 35 -5.18 0.78 -18.28
CA LYS A 35 -4.76 2.06 -17.72
C LYS A 35 -4.62 1.98 -16.21
N THR A 36 -5.55 1.31 -15.54
CA THR A 36 -5.47 1.09 -14.08
C THR A 36 -4.34 0.16 -13.66
N VAL A 37 -4.07 -0.90 -14.42
CA VAL A 37 -2.90 -1.76 -14.15
C VAL A 37 -1.61 -0.97 -14.29
N PHE A 38 -1.49 -0.12 -15.31
CA PHE A 38 -0.34 0.76 -15.48
C PHE A 38 -0.18 1.74 -14.31
N VAL A 39 -1.28 2.37 -13.87
CA VAL A 39 -1.26 3.27 -12.69
C VAL A 39 -0.86 2.52 -11.43
N LEU A 40 -1.43 1.34 -11.18
CA LEU A 40 -1.09 0.53 -10.00
C LEU A 40 0.37 0.09 -10.02
N PHE A 41 0.89 -0.30 -11.19
CA PHE A 41 2.29 -0.65 -11.38
C PHE A 41 3.20 0.55 -11.14
N CYS A 42 2.84 1.74 -11.64
CA CYS A 42 3.57 2.98 -11.36
C CYS A 42 3.56 3.33 -9.87
N ILE A 43 2.46 3.12 -9.15
CA ILE A 43 2.39 3.34 -7.69
C ILE A 43 3.31 2.36 -6.96
N LEU A 44 3.26 1.07 -7.32
CA LEU A 44 4.14 0.05 -6.73
C LEU A 44 5.61 0.35 -6.98
N LEU A 45 5.95 0.74 -8.22
CA LEU A 45 7.31 1.16 -8.56
C LEU A 45 7.69 2.44 -7.82
N GLY A 46 6.84 3.46 -7.81
CA GLY A 46 7.10 4.71 -7.09
C GLY A 46 7.29 4.48 -5.59
N TYR A 47 6.51 3.59 -4.98
CA TYR A 47 6.69 3.17 -3.60
C TYR A 47 7.98 2.38 -3.40
N PHE A 48 8.33 1.46 -4.31
CA PHE A 48 9.56 0.69 -4.23
C PHE A 48 10.81 1.58 -4.36
N PHE A 49 10.80 2.50 -5.31
CA PHE A 49 11.86 3.49 -5.52
C PHE A 49 11.92 4.53 -4.41
N GLY A 50 10.77 5.05 -3.97
CA GLY A 50 10.66 5.98 -2.84
C GLY A 50 11.16 5.34 -1.56
N LYS A 51 10.78 4.07 -1.32
CA LYS A 51 11.35 3.25 -0.26
C LYS A 51 12.85 3.14 -0.47
N ILE A 52 13.39 2.70 -1.60
CA ILE A 52 14.86 2.62 -1.80
C ILE A 52 15.61 3.92 -1.44
N ILE A 53 15.06 5.09 -1.79
CA ILE A 53 15.66 6.39 -1.50
C ILE A 53 15.61 6.75 -0.01
N ASP A 54 14.50 6.51 0.67
CA ASP A 54 14.32 6.83 2.09
C ASP A 54 14.90 5.74 3.00
N ASN A 55 15.05 4.52 2.47
CA ASN A 55 15.17 3.29 3.22
C ASN A 55 16.56 2.65 3.12
N HIS A 56 17.61 3.46 3.11
CA HIS A 56 18.96 2.95 3.41
C HIS A 56 19.01 2.23 4.79
N GLU A 57 18.04 2.47 5.68
CA GLU A 57 17.93 1.84 7.01
C GLU A 57 17.04 0.57 7.05
N ASP A 58 15.77 0.54 6.58
CA ASP A 58 14.98 -0.72 6.61
C ASP A 58 15.30 -1.69 5.47
N LEU A 59 15.93 -1.30 4.36
CA LEU A 59 16.35 -2.30 3.36
C LEU A 59 17.43 -3.20 3.94
N ARG A 60 18.35 -2.65 4.75
CA ARG A 60 19.32 -3.44 5.50
C ARG A 60 18.62 -4.37 6.49
N SER A 61 17.66 -3.87 7.28
CA SER A 61 16.96 -4.71 8.28
C SER A 61 16.09 -5.82 7.65
N PHE A 62 15.46 -5.55 6.50
CA PHE A 62 14.68 -6.52 5.74
C PHE A 62 15.58 -7.53 5.00
N LEU A 63 16.73 -7.07 4.49
CA LEU A 63 17.72 -7.91 3.83
C LEU A 63 18.49 -8.79 4.82
N ASP A 64 18.85 -8.31 6.02
CA ASP A 64 19.45 -9.11 7.11
C ASP A 64 18.50 -10.18 7.63
N ARG A 65 17.19 -9.98 7.50
CA ARG A 65 16.19 -10.98 7.87
C ARG A 65 15.98 -12.05 6.80
N ILE A 66 16.32 -11.75 5.55
CA ILE A 66 16.19 -12.65 4.40
C ILE A 66 17.52 -13.33 4.06
N LEU A 67 18.65 -12.67 4.28
CA LEU A 67 19.99 -13.22 4.16
C LEU A 67 20.52 -13.58 5.56
N PRO A 68 20.69 -14.87 5.89
CA PRO A 68 21.34 -15.26 7.13
C PRO A 68 22.77 -14.69 7.16
N PRO A 69 23.23 -14.18 8.30
CA PRO A 69 24.55 -13.57 8.41
C PRO A 69 25.61 -14.63 8.10
N GLY A 70 26.32 -14.43 6.98
CA GLY A 70 27.55 -15.15 6.67
C GLY A 70 28.60 -14.76 7.70
N LYS A 71 28.72 -15.57 8.76
CA LYS A 71 29.83 -15.49 9.71
C LYS A 71 31.14 -15.65 8.95
N MET A 72 31.95 -14.60 8.92
CA MET A 72 33.40 -14.68 8.75
C MET A 72 34.05 -14.17 10.02
#